data_AF-A0A7X5VQ97-F1
#
_entry.id   AF-A0A7X5VQ97-F1
#
_cell.length_a   1.000
_cell.length_b   1.000
_cell.length_c   1.000
_cell.angle_alpha   90.00
_cell.angle_beta   90.00
_cell.angle_gamma   90.00
#
_symmetry.space_group_name_H-M   'P 1'
#
loop_
_entity.id
_entity.type
_entity.pdbx_description
1 polymer ?
#
loop_
_entity_poly.entity_id
_entity_poly.type
_entity_poly.pdbx_seq_one_letter_code
_entity_poly.pdbx_strand_id
1 'polypeptide(L)'
;AAIPALGPPDTVKSVTADGEIEATLDRAALRLAQTPQGSVRTRLVEALTAFGPGVPTDEAAALEQAGHRVVTVDGDPENIKITCAADFEVVRRGLEGPVDLRVGSGFDIHRIDASRPLVLGGVRFENEPGLAGHSDADVLLHAAMDAVLGAAGEGDIGRLFPPDDDRWAGADSYVLAETVSRKINGAGFYVVNLDLTLLAERPKIGPRSGEIRARVAAAFGIDPGRVGLKATTLEKLGSLGRHEGIACQAVALLSRGGP
;
A
#
# COMPACT_ATOMS: atom_id res chain seq x y z
N ALA A 1 -27.88 -6.36 33.46
CA ALA A 1 -27.03 -5.92 32.33
C ALA A 1 -27.48 -6.64 31.07
N ALA A 2 -27.03 -6.16 29.91
CA ALA A 2 -27.23 -6.81 28.62
C ALA A 2 -25.87 -7.04 27.97
N ILE A 3 -25.68 -8.24 27.39
CA ILE A 3 -24.48 -8.60 26.64
C ILE A 3 -24.86 -9.06 25.23
N PRO A 4 -24.16 -8.62 24.17
CA PRO A 4 -24.29 -9.24 22.86
C PRO A 4 -23.73 -10.65 22.93
N ALA A 5 -24.42 -11.62 22.32
CA ALA A 5 -23.93 -12.98 22.29
C ALA A 5 -24.37 -13.74 21.04
N LEU A 6 -23.52 -14.66 20.59
CA LEU A 6 -23.77 -15.53 19.44
C LEU A 6 -24.01 -16.97 19.90
N GLY A 7 -24.79 -17.73 19.13
CA GLY A 7 -24.82 -19.19 19.29
C GLY A 7 -23.51 -19.81 18.80
N PRO A 8 -22.97 -20.85 19.45
CA PRO A 8 -21.81 -21.56 18.92
C PRO A 8 -22.12 -22.13 17.52
N PRO A 9 -21.33 -21.79 16.49
CA PRO A 9 -21.56 -22.30 15.13
C PRO A 9 -21.31 -23.81 15.06
N ASP A 10 -20.34 -24.28 15.83
CA ASP A 10 -19.87 -25.65 15.85
C ASP A 10 -20.39 -26.45 17.06
N THR A 11 -20.20 -27.76 17.02
CA THR A 11 -20.52 -28.64 18.14
C THR A 11 -19.55 -28.41 19.29
N VAL A 12 -20.07 -28.12 20.48
CA VAL A 12 -19.26 -27.89 21.68
C VAL A 12 -19.13 -29.19 22.50
N LYS A 13 -17.90 -29.51 22.92
CA LYS A 13 -17.59 -30.66 23.78
C LYS A 13 -16.98 -30.18 25.10
N SER A 14 -17.32 -30.82 26.21
CA SER A 14 -16.49 -30.75 27.41
C SER A 14 -15.42 -31.83 27.34
N VAL A 15 -14.23 -31.53 27.86
CA VAL A 15 -13.07 -32.43 27.79
C VAL A 15 -12.37 -32.54 29.14
N THR A 16 -11.75 -33.69 29.39
CA THR A 16 -10.85 -33.89 30.53
C THR A 16 -9.57 -33.06 30.35
N ALA A 17 -8.76 -32.95 31.40
CA ALA A 17 -7.45 -32.29 31.33
C ALA A 17 -6.50 -32.91 30.28
N ASP A 18 -6.65 -34.21 30.01
CA ASP A 18 -5.85 -34.95 29.02
C ASP A 18 -6.46 -34.90 27.59
N GLY A 19 -7.59 -34.20 27.43
CA GLY A 19 -8.23 -33.95 26.13
C GLY A 19 -9.25 -35.02 25.69
N GLU A 20 -9.62 -35.96 26.56
CA GLU A 20 -10.68 -36.93 26.27
C GLU A 20 -12.06 -36.25 26.32
N ILE A 21 -12.96 -36.59 25.39
CA ILE A 21 -14.31 -36.04 25.36
C ILE A 21 -15.14 -36.63 26.51
N GLU A 22 -15.61 -35.77 27.41
CA GLU A 22 -16.52 -36.18 28.49
C GLU A 22 -17.98 -36.14 28.04
N ALA A 23 -18.38 -35.04 27.38
CA ALA A 23 -19.76 -34.86 26.94
C ALA A 23 -19.87 -33.98 25.70
N THR A 24 -20.99 -34.13 25.00
CA THR A 24 -21.43 -33.20 23.95
C THR A 24 -22.47 -32.27 24.54
N LEU A 25 -22.22 -30.97 24.54
CA LEU A 25 -23.12 -29.98 25.13
C LEU A 25 -24.24 -29.59 24.15
N ASP A 26 -25.42 -29.28 24.67
CA ASP A 26 -26.51 -28.73 23.85
C ASP A 26 -26.21 -27.27 23.51
N ARG A 27 -25.72 -27.06 22.28
CA ARG A 27 -25.37 -25.72 21.78
C ARG A 27 -26.56 -24.74 21.74
N ALA A 28 -27.81 -25.22 21.73
CA ALA A 28 -28.99 -24.34 21.73
C ALA A 28 -29.10 -23.51 23.02
N ALA A 29 -28.62 -24.07 24.14
CA ALA A 29 -28.58 -23.41 25.45
C ALA A 29 -27.29 -22.61 25.70
N LEU A 30 -26.32 -22.62 24.76
CA LEU A 30 -25.02 -21.98 24.93
C LEU A 30 -24.92 -20.66 24.16
N ARG A 31 -24.11 -19.74 24.66
CA ARG A 31 -23.86 -18.44 24.06
C ARG A 31 -22.38 -18.05 24.19
N LEU A 32 -21.82 -17.49 23.12
CA LEU A 32 -20.49 -16.88 23.07
C LEU A 32 -20.64 -15.38 23.33
N ALA A 33 -20.23 -14.92 24.51
CA ALA A 33 -20.37 -13.52 24.91
C ALA A 33 -19.42 -12.60 24.11
N GLN A 34 -19.93 -11.44 23.73
CA GLN A 34 -19.19 -10.37 23.04
C GLN A 34 -19.18 -9.08 23.87
N THR A 35 -18.39 -8.11 23.41
CA THR A 35 -18.36 -6.72 23.91
C THR A 35 -18.80 -5.77 22.78
N PRO A 36 -19.28 -4.54 23.04
CA PRO A 36 -19.45 -3.89 24.33
C PRO A 36 -20.61 -4.46 25.14
N GLN A 37 -20.52 -4.34 26.47
CA GLN A 37 -21.56 -4.76 27.41
C GLN A 37 -22.26 -3.55 28.03
N GLY A 38 -23.58 -3.65 28.20
CA GLY A 38 -24.41 -2.58 28.79
C GLY A 38 -24.80 -2.89 30.22
N SER A 39 -24.44 -2.03 31.17
CA SER A 39 -24.81 -2.20 32.59
C SER A 39 -25.15 -0.88 33.28
N VAL A 40 -25.88 -0.97 34.39
CA VAL A 40 -26.09 0.19 35.27
C VAL A 40 -24.80 0.42 36.04
N ARG A 41 -24.18 1.59 35.85
CA ARG A 41 -22.88 1.94 36.44
C ARG A 41 -22.74 1.59 37.92
N THR A 42 -23.73 1.98 38.74
CA THR A 42 -23.66 1.76 40.20
C THR A 42 -23.60 0.28 40.55
N ARG A 43 -24.40 -0.56 39.88
CA ARG A 43 -24.41 -2.02 40.06
C ARG A 43 -23.11 -2.66 39.60
N LEU A 44 -22.54 -2.18 38.50
CA LEU A 44 -21.26 -2.69 38.01
C LEU A 44 -20.12 -2.39 38.98
N VAL A 45 -20.05 -1.15 39.49
CA VAL A 45 -19.02 -0.76 40.46
C VAL A 45 -19.15 -1.56 41.75
N GLU A 46 -20.37 -1.74 42.26
CA GLU A 46 -20.65 -2.58 43.42
C GLU A 46 -20.20 -4.03 43.20
N ALA A 47 -20.60 -4.63 42.08
CA ALA A 47 -20.27 -6.00 41.72
C ALA A 47 -18.76 -6.23 41.55
N LEU A 48 -18.05 -5.33 40.88
CA LEU A 48 -16.59 -5.41 40.72
C LEU A 48 -15.85 -5.26 42.05
N THR A 49 -16.35 -4.41 42.94
CA THR A 49 -15.76 -4.23 44.29
C THR A 49 -15.94 -5.49 45.14
N ALA A 50 -17.07 -6.19 44.97
CA ALA A 50 -17.43 -7.39 45.75
C ALA A 50 -16.89 -8.71 45.17
N PHE A 51 -16.32 -8.71 43.96
CA PHE A 51 -15.95 -9.95 43.22
C PHE A 51 -14.89 -10.81 43.92
N GLY A 52 -14.15 -10.25 44.89
CA GLY A 52 -13.12 -10.97 45.66
C GLY A 52 -11.76 -11.03 44.95
N PRO A 53 -10.82 -11.86 45.42
CA PRO A 53 -9.50 -11.98 44.80
C PRO A 53 -9.59 -12.67 43.43
N GLY A 54 -9.28 -11.93 42.37
CA GLY A 54 -9.28 -12.41 40.98
C GLY A 54 -9.61 -11.30 40.00
N VAL A 55 -9.59 -11.62 38.70
CA VAL A 55 -10.09 -10.74 37.64
C VAL A 55 -11.24 -11.47 36.95
N PRO A 56 -12.45 -10.88 36.88
CA PRO A 56 -13.55 -11.51 36.17
C PRO A 56 -13.20 -11.65 34.69
N THR A 57 -13.72 -12.69 34.03
CA THR A 57 -13.46 -12.94 32.60
C THR A 57 -14.06 -11.85 31.70
N ASP A 58 -15.13 -11.19 32.18
CA ASP A 58 -15.78 -10.03 31.61
C ASP A 58 -16.60 -9.28 32.69
N GLU A 59 -17.17 -8.11 32.38
CA GLU A 59 -17.97 -7.35 33.34
C GLU A 59 -19.28 -8.06 33.75
N ALA A 60 -19.84 -8.89 32.87
CA ALA A 60 -21.04 -9.67 33.15
C ALA A 60 -20.82 -10.72 34.25
N ALA A 61 -19.70 -11.43 34.25
CA ALA A 61 -19.37 -12.41 35.28
C ALA A 61 -19.40 -11.81 36.69
N ALA A 62 -18.91 -10.57 36.84
CA ALA A 62 -18.96 -9.88 38.13
C ALA A 62 -20.40 -9.58 38.57
N LEU A 63 -21.24 -9.12 37.64
CA LEU A 63 -22.65 -8.82 37.91
C LEU A 63 -23.46 -10.09 38.25
N GLU A 64 -23.19 -11.21 37.58
CA GLU A 64 -23.83 -12.51 37.84
C GLU A 64 -23.50 -13.02 39.25
N GLN A 65 -22.23 -12.96 39.65
CA GLN A 65 -21.80 -13.36 41.00
C GLN A 65 -22.44 -12.49 42.09
N ALA A 66 -22.64 -11.19 41.82
CA ALA A 66 -23.36 -10.27 42.70
C ALA A 66 -24.89 -10.48 42.71
N GLY A 67 -25.40 -11.48 41.97
CA GLY A 67 -26.83 -11.81 41.91
C GLY A 67 -27.64 -10.85 41.01
N HIS A 68 -26.99 -10.01 40.21
CA HIS A 68 -27.68 -9.16 39.27
C HIS A 68 -28.07 -9.93 38.01
N ARG A 69 -29.30 -9.69 37.54
CA ARG A 69 -29.76 -10.27 36.28
C ARG A 69 -28.96 -9.74 35.09
N VAL A 70 -28.37 -10.64 34.32
CA VAL A 70 -27.76 -10.40 33.00
C VAL A 70 -28.60 -11.10 31.94
N VAL A 71 -28.81 -10.44 30.80
CA VAL A 71 -29.56 -10.98 29.66
C VAL A 71 -28.73 -10.88 28.39
N THR A 72 -28.97 -11.77 27.43
CA THR A 72 -28.34 -11.70 26.11
C THR A 72 -29.18 -10.86 25.16
N VAL A 73 -28.50 -10.15 24.25
CA VAL A 73 -29.06 -9.60 23.01
C VAL A 73 -28.33 -10.23 21.83
N ASP A 74 -28.88 -10.08 20.63
CA ASP A 74 -28.25 -10.62 19.42
C ASP A 74 -26.86 -10.01 19.23
N GLY A 75 -25.86 -10.89 19.11
CA GLY A 75 -24.50 -10.53 18.75
C GLY A 75 -24.33 -10.34 17.24
N ASP A 76 -23.12 -9.96 16.84
CA ASP A 76 -22.74 -9.77 15.44
C ASP A 76 -21.52 -10.63 15.11
N PRO A 77 -21.58 -11.55 14.13
CA PRO A 77 -20.42 -12.34 13.70
C PRO A 77 -19.19 -11.50 13.30
N GLU A 78 -19.37 -10.26 12.84
CA GLU A 78 -18.27 -9.36 12.47
C GLU A 78 -17.63 -8.67 13.68
N ASN A 79 -18.27 -8.72 14.86
CA ASN A 79 -17.76 -8.18 16.11
C ASN A 79 -16.77 -9.15 16.78
N ILE A 80 -15.67 -9.39 16.08
CA ILE A 80 -14.63 -10.36 16.45
C ILE A 80 -13.78 -9.79 17.58
N LYS A 81 -13.66 -10.55 18.67
CA LYS A 81 -12.69 -10.26 19.73
C LYS A 81 -11.31 -10.72 19.26
N ILE A 82 -10.39 -9.79 19.05
CA ILE A 82 -9.00 -10.12 18.72
C ILE A 82 -8.30 -10.61 19.99
N THR A 83 -8.08 -11.92 20.09
CA THR A 83 -7.44 -12.55 21.25
C THR A 83 -6.11 -13.21 20.91
N CYS A 84 -5.93 -13.63 19.65
CA CYS A 84 -4.71 -14.23 19.14
C CYS A 84 -4.29 -13.63 17.80
N ALA A 85 -3.07 -13.97 17.34
CA ALA A 85 -2.54 -13.49 16.06
C ALA A 85 -3.39 -13.94 14.85
N ALA A 86 -4.05 -15.10 14.94
CA ALA A 86 -4.92 -15.59 13.87
C ALA A 86 -6.19 -14.72 13.72
N ASP A 87 -6.75 -14.24 14.84
CA ASP A 87 -7.92 -13.33 14.81
C ASP A 87 -7.56 -12.02 14.10
N PHE A 88 -6.34 -11.53 14.32
CA PHE A 88 -5.84 -10.32 13.67
C PHE A 88 -5.77 -10.47 12.15
N GLU A 89 -5.32 -11.62 11.63
CA GLU A 89 -5.29 -11.87 10.19
C GLU A 89 -6.69 -11.91 9.56
N VAL A 90 -7.69 -12.44 10.28
CA VAL A 90 -9.09 -12.44 9.82
C VAL A 90 -9.63 -11.02 9.75
N VAL A 91 -9.43 -10.21 10.81
CA VAL A 91 -9.85 -8.82 10.84
C VAL A 91 -9.10 -7.99 9.79
N ARG A 92 -7.79 -8.21 9.62
CA ARG A 92 -6.97 -7.56 8.59
C ARG A 92 -7.54 -7.78 7.19
N ARG A 93 -7.90 -9.02 6.85
CA ARG A 93 -8.53 -9.34 5.55
C ARG A 93 -9.90 -8.69 5.36
N GLY A 94 -10.64 -8.43 6.44
CA GLY A 94 -11.93 -7.74 6.39
C GLY A 94 -11.81 -6.21 6.33
N LEU A 95 -10.76 -5.65 6.95
CA LEU A 95 -10.42 -4.22 6.90
C LEU A 95 -9.78 -3.83 5.56
N GLU A 96 -9.04 -4.76 4.94
CA GLU A 96 -8.55 -4.69 3.57
C GLU A 96 -9.75 -4.88 2.62
N GLY A 97 -10.53 -3.80 2.43
CA GLY A 97 -11.53 -3.73 1.37
C GLY A 97 -10.93 -4.08 -0.01
N PRO A 98 -11.75 -4.23 -1.07
CA PRO A 98 -11.25 -4.61 -2.38
C PRO A 98 -10.10 -3.68 -2.80
N VAL A 99 -8.94 -4.27 -3.09
CA VAL A 99 -7.75 -3.52 -3.50
C VAL A 99 -8.07 -2.80 -4.81
N ASP A 100 -8.30 -1.49 -4.76
CA ASP A 100 -8.48 -0.66 -5.96
C ASP A 100 -7.11 -0.50 -6.62
N LEU A 101 -6.83 -1.42 -7.56
CA LEU A 101 -5.63 -1.43 -8.36
C LEU A 101 -5.84 -0.63 -9.64
N ARG A 102 -4.89 0.26 -9.93
CA ARG A 102 -4.88 1.07 -11.15
C ARG A 102 -3.59 0.85 -11.91
N VAL A 103 -3.70 0.71 -13.23
CA VAL A 103 -2.55 0.66 -14.13
C VAL A 103 -2.46 1.96 -14.92
N GLY A 104 -1.24 2.43 -15.13
CA GLY A 104 -0.95 3.56 -16.00
C GLY A 104 0.25 3.27 -16.87
N SER A 105 0.28 3.93 -18.03
CA SER A 105 1.36 3.83 -18.99
C SER A 105 1.91 5.22 -19.28
N GLY A 106 3.22 5.33 -19.38
CA GLY A 106 3.90 6.57 -19.74
C GLY A 106 4.87 6.33 -20.89
N PHE A 107 5.06 7.37 -21.71
CA PHE A 107 6.02 7.38 -22.79
C PHE A 107 6.63 8.76 -22.89
N ASP A 108 7.96 8.82 -22.99
CA ASP A 108 8.66 10.07 -23.23
C ASP A 108 9.83 9.86 -24.21
N ILE A 109 10.20 10.93 -24.92
CA ILE A 109 11.27 10.93 -25.90
C ILE A 109 11.95 12.30 -25.95
N HIS A 110 13.28 12.31 -25.83
CA HIS A 110 14.08 13.52 -25.99
C HIS A 110 15.11 13.38 -27.11
N ARG A 111 15.41 14.51 -27.75
CA ARG A 111 16.48 14.62 -28.73
C ARG A 111 17.83 14.65 -28.02
N ILE A 112 18.87 14.08 -28.63
CA ILE A 112 20.23 14.23 -28.13
C ILE A 112 20.72 15.68 -28.28
N ASP A 113 21.37 16.18 -27.22
CA ASP A 113 22.05 17.46 -27.16
C ASP A 113 23.43 17.29 -26.53
N ALA A 114 24.47 17.35 -27.38
CA ALA A 114 25.86 17.17 -26.96
C ALA A 114 26.38 18.30 -26.06
N SER A 115 25.67 19.43 -25.95
CA SER A 115 26.05 20.53 -25.05
C SER A 115 25.63 20.30 -23.60
N ARG A 116 24.84 19.24 -23.33
CA ARG A 116 24.21 18.97 -22.05
C ARG A 116 24.72 17.67 -21.42
N PRO A 117 24.65 17.53 -20.09
CA PRO A 117 24.91 16.25 -19.44
C PRO A 117 23.76 15.27 -19.69
N LEU A 118 24.09 13.98 -19.81
CA LEU A 118 23.08 12.92 -19.81
C LEU A 118 22.70 12.55 -18.39
N VAL A 119 21.40 12.60 -18.09
CA VAL A 119 20.81 12.13 -16.83
C VAL A 119 19.71 11.13 -17.16
N LEU A 120 19.75 9.96 -16.53
CA LEU A 120 18.75 8.90 -16.69
C LEU A 120 18.41 8.31 -15.32
N GLY A 121 17.15 8.38 -14.91
CA GLY A 121 16.69 7.92 -13.59
C GLY A 121 17.38 8.62 -12.41
N GLY A 122 17.70 9.90 -12.57
CA GLY A 122 18.49 10.70 -11.64
C GLY A 122 19.99 10.38 -11.66
N VAL A 123 20.47 9.53 -12.57
CA VAL A 123 21.87 9.12 -12.61
C VAL A 123 22.57 9.82 -13.77
N ARG A 124 23.65 10.56 -13.47
CA ARG A 124 24.44 11.27 -14.48
C ARG A 124 25.41 10.32 -15.18
N PHE A 125 25.40 10.30 -16.51
CA PHE A 125 26.32 9.52 -17.34
C PHE A 125 27.43 10.42 -17.89
N GLU A 126 28.67 10.12 -17.50
CA GLU A 126 29.84 10.84 -18.00
C GLU A 126 30.20 10.41 -19.43
N ASN A 127 30.72 11.34 -20.23
CA ASN A 127 31.18 11.10 -21.60
C ASN A 127 30.11 10.62 -22.59
N GLU A 128 28.84 10.81 -22.27
CA GLU A 128 27.71 10.56 -23.16
C GLU A 128 26.96 11.88 -23.40
N PRO A 129 26.45 12.13 -24.61
CA PRO A 129 25.75 13.36 -24.91
C PRO A 129 24.41 13.39 -24.18
N GLY A 130 24.02 14.57 -23.68
CA GLY A 130 22.78 14.75 -22.94
C GLY A 130 21.52 14.76 -23.79
N LEU A 131 20.42 15.14 -23.15
CA LEU A 131 19.10 15.24 -23.77
C LEU A 131 18.62 16.69 -23.74
N ALA A 132 17.99 17.13 -24.83
CA ALA A 132 17.36 18.44 -24.94
C ALA A 132 16.03 18.44 -24.18
N GLY A 133 15.77 19.44 -23.34
CA GLY A 133 14.49 19.61 -22.63
C GLY A 133 14.46 20.87 -21.77
N HIS A 134 13.31 21.21 -21.21
CA HIS A 134 13.17 22.38 -20.32
C HIS A 134 13.77 22.12 -18.93
N SER A 135 13.53 20.93 -18.37
CA SER A 135 14.19 20.39 -17.16
C SER A 135 15.56 19.78 -17.51
N ASP A 136 16.16 18.98 -16.61
CA ASP A 136 17.34 18.15 -16.91
C ASP A 136 17.14 17.09 -18.02
N ALA A 137 15.91 16.94 -18.53
CA ALA A 137 15.52 16.05 -19.63
C ALA A 137 15.67 14.54 -19.33
N ASP A 138 15.46 14.14 -18.08
CA ASP A 138 15.45 12.74 -17.67
C ASP A 138 14.22 11.97 -18.19
N VAL A 139 14.40 11.36 -19.36
CA VAL A 139 13.37 10.60 -20.06
C VAL A 139 12.82 9.41 -19.25
N LEU A 140 13.62 8.80 -18.35
CA LEU A 140 13.14 7.68 -17.52
C LEU A 140 12.14 8.18 -16.47
N LEU A 141 12.49 9.25 -15.76
CA LEU A 141 11.65 9.81 -14.72
C LEU A 141 10.39 10.45 -15.29
N HIS A 142 10.49 11.14 -16.42
CA HIS A 142 9.33 11.70 -17.11
C HIS A 142 8.32 10.62 -17.51
N ALA A 143 8.76 9.54 -18.17
CA ALA A 143 7.87 8.43 -18.51
C ALA A 143 7.27 7.77 -17.25
N ALA A 144 8.06 7.60 -16.18
CA ALA A 144 7.56 7.06 -14.91
C ALA A 144 6.49 7.97 -14.27
N MET A 145 6.73 9.29 -14.25
CA MET A 145 5.77 10.27 -13.72
C MET A 145 4.45 10.24 -14.49
N ASP A 146 4.49 10.17 -15.84
CA ASP A 146 3.28 10.05 -16.66
C ASP A 146 2.51 8.75 -16.39
N ALA A 147 3.21 7.62 -16.25
CA ALA A 147 2.58 6.35 -15.91
C ALA A 147 1.87 6.43 -14.53
N VAL A 148 2.51 7.06 -13.55
CA VAL A 148 1.98 7.21 -12.19
C VAL A 148 0.80 8.19 -12.17
N LEU A 149 0.91 9.35 -12.80
CA LEU A 149 -0.18 10.33 -12.89
C LEU A 149 -1.38 9.76 -13.65
N GLY A 150 -1.13 9.05 -14.76
CA GLY A 150 -2.16 8.39 -15.55
C GLY A 150 -2.91 7.33 -14.75
N ALA A 151 -2.20 6.48 -14.01
CA ALA A 151 -2.83 5.47 -13.14
C ALA A 151 -3.73 6.10 -12.05
N ALA A 152 -3.31 7.23 -11.48
CA ALA A 152 -4.06 7.98 -10.49
C ALA A 152 -5.23 8.81 -11.09
N GLY A 153 -5.30 8.96 -12.42
CA GLY A 153 -6.27 9.83 -13.09
C GLY A 153 -5.98 11.32 -12.91
N GLU A 154 -4.73 11.69 -12.64
CA GLU A 154 -4.28 13.04 -12.29
C GLU A 154 -3.73 13.85 -13.48
N GLY A 155 -3.87 13.33 -14.71
CA GLY A 155 -3.36 13.94 -15.94
C GLY A 155 -1.97 13.46 -16.30
N ASP A 156 -1.12 14.38 -16.78
CA ASP A 156 0.23 14.14 -17.31
C ASP A 156 1.24 15.17 -16.76
N ILE A 157 2.53 14.97 -17.05
CA ILE A 157 3.60 15.87 -16.57
C ILE A 157 3.43 17.28 -17.12
N GLY A 158 2.97 17.44 -18.36
CA GLY A 158 2.88 18.74 -19.03
C GLY A 158 1.83 19.65 -18.39
N ARG A 159 0.75 19.06 -17.88
CA ARG A 159 -0.26 19.76 -17.09
C ARG A 159 0.26 20.13 -15.70
N LEU A 160 1.05 19.26 -15.08
CA LEU A 160 1.54 19.47 -13.71
C LEU A 160 2.74 20.42 -13.65
N PHE A 161 3.61 20.35 -14.66
CA PHE A 161 4.82 21.13 -14.81
C PHE A 161 4.87 21.76 -16.22
N PRO A 162 4.09 22.83 -16.46
CA PRO A 162 4.03 23.46 -17.78
C PRO A 162 5.41 23.95 -18.24
N PRO A 163 5.80 23.71 -19.52
CA PRO A 163 7.12 24.08 -20.02
C PRO A 163 7.33 25.59 -20.16
N ASP A 164 6.26 26.39 -20.26
CA ASP A 164 6.35 27.85 -20.36
C ASP A 164 6.49 28.55 -18.99
N ASP A 165 6.54 27.79 -17.90
CA ASP A 165 6.71 28.30 -16.55
C ASP A 165 8.19 28.28 -16.16
N ASP A 166 8.77 29.47 -16.01
CA ASP A 166 10.18 29.67 -15.64
C ASP A 166 10.56 28.99 -14.31
N ARG A 167 9.59 28.70 -13.43
CA ARG A 167 9.84 27.99 -12.17
C ARG A 167 10.39 26.58 -12.37
N TRP A 168 10.12 25.96 -13.52
CA TRP A 168 10.55 24.60 -13.84
C TRP A 168 11.76 24.54 -14.79
N ALA A 169 12.26 25.71 -15.24
CA ALA A 169 13.43 25.78 -16.11
C ALA A 169 14.66 25.20 -15.40
N GLY A 170 15.29 24.19 -15.99
CA GLY A 170 16.44 23.49 -15.41
C GLY A 170 16.14 22.69 -14.14
N ALA A 171 14.87 22.40 -13.85
CA ALA A 171 14.49 21.59 -12.69
C ALA A 171 15.10 20.17 -12.75
N ASP A 172 15.45 19.64 -11.58
CA ASP A 172 15.87 18.25 -11.40
C ASP A 172 14.62 17.35 -11.46
N SER A 173 14.56 16.46 -12.45
CA SER A 173 13.41 15.57 -12.67
C SER A 173 13.19 14.60 -11.51
N TYR A 174 14.22 14.33 -10.70
CA TYR A 174 14.08 13.55 -9.46
C TYR A 174 13.17 14.27 -8.46
N VAL A 175 13.35 15.58 -8.31
CA VAL A 175 12.52 16.41 -7.41
C VAL A 175 11.09 16.55 -7.94
N LEU A 176 10.95 16.59 -9.27
CA LEU A 176 9.62 16.54 -9.91
C LEU A 176 8.92 15.20 -9.62
N ALA A 177 9.65 14.08 -9.71
CA ALA A 177 9.12 12.75 -9.39
C ALA A 177 8.71 12.61 -7.91
N GLU A 178 9.51 13.15 -6.98
CA GLU A 178 9.12 13.22 -5.55
C GLU A 178 7.86 14.06 -5.35
N THR A 179 7.67 15.10 -6.15
CA THR A 179 6.47 15.95 -6.12
C THR A 179 5.23 15.20 -6.65
N VAL A 180 5.39 14.42 -7.72
CA VAL A 180 4.35 13.50 -8.22
C VAL A 180 3.98 12.45 -7.18
N SER A 181 4.97 11.80 -6.56
CA SER A 181 4.76 10.81 -5.50
C SER A 181 3.97 11.40 -4.34
N ARG A 182 4.37 12.58 -3.84
CA ARG A 182 3.61 13.28 -2.78
C ARG A 182 2.18 13.62 -3.19
N LYS A 183 1.96 14.04 -4.44
CA LYS A 183 0.63 14.37 -4.96
C LYS A 183 -0.28 13.14 -4.98
N ILE A 184 0.16 12.02 -5.55
CA ILE A 184 -0.67 10.80 -5.62
C ILE A 184 -0.91 10.18 -4.23
N ASN A 185 0.09 10.23 -3.34
CA ASN A 185 -0.07 9.79 -1.96
C ASN A 185 -1.13 10.64 -1.22
N GLY A 186 -1.14 11.96 -1.47
CA GLY A 186 -2.19 12.86 -0.96
C GLY A 186 -3.60 12.57 -1.49
N ALA A 187 -3.71 11.91 -2.65
CA ALA A 187 -4.95 11.41 -3.21
C ALA A 187 -5.30 9.97 -2.75
N GLY A 188 -4.47 9.37 -1.89
CA GLY A 188 -4.66 8.03 -1.33
C GLY A 188 -4.17 6.88 -2.22
N PHE A 189 -3.40 7.19 -3.27
CA PHE A 189 -2.78 6.20 -4.14
C PHE A 189 -1.31 5.97 -3.77
N TYR A 190 -0.86 4.73 -3.87
CA TYR A 190 0.50 4.32 -3.57
C TYR A 190 1.06 3.46 -4.70
N VAL A 191 2.33 3.66 -5.05
CA VAL A 191 2.98 2.86 -6.09
C VAL A 191 3.24 1.45 -5.58
N VAL A 192 2.73 0.46 -6.31
CA VAL A 192 2.97 -0.97 -6.04
C VAL A 192 4.27 -1.41 -6.71
N ASN A 193 4.41 -1.11 -8.01
CA ASN A 193 5.64 -1.36 -8.77
C ASN A 193 5.70 -0.47 -10.02
N LEU A 194 6.92 -0.34 -10.56
CA LEU A 194 7.21 0.30 -11.84
C LEU A 194 7.96 -0.67 -12.74
N ASP A 195 7.70 -0.61 -14.04
CA ASP A 195 8.50 -1.30 -15.06
C ASP A 195 8.84 -0.33 -16.19
N LEU A 196 10.14 -0.19 -16.46
CA LEU A 196 10.71 0.78 -17.40
C LEU A 196 11.43 0.06 -18.53
N THR A 197 11.28 0.56 -19.75
CA THR A 197 12.01 0.11 -20.94
C THR A 197 12.65 1.30 -21.63
N LEU A 198 13.97 1.41 -21.54
CA LEU A 198 14.75 2.40 -22.26
C LEU A 198 15.03 1.93 -23.69
N LEU A 199 14.77 2.80 -24.65
CA LEU A 199 15.01 2.60 -26.07
C LEU A 199 16.17 3.50 -26.49
N ALA A 200 17.38 2.94 -26.52
CA ALA A 200 18.61 3.69 -26.74
C ALA A 200 19.72 2.83 -27.37
N GLU A 201 20.44 3.39 -28.34
CA GLU A 201 21.68 2.78 -28.86
C GLU A 201 22.84 2.89 -27.86
N ARG A 202 22.89 4.00 -27.12
CA ARG A 202 23.88 4.30 -26.07
C ARG A 202 23.23 5.19 -25.00
N PRO A 203 23.70 5.15 -23.74
CA PRO A 203 24.76 4.29 -23.20
C PRO A 203 24.30 2.87 -22.85
N LYS A 204 25.27 2.01 -22.50
CA LYS A 204 24.96 0.70 -21.90
C LYS A 204 24.41 0.89 -20.49
N ILE A 205 23.16 0.49 -20.27
CA ILE A 205 22.47 0.64 -18.98
C ILE A 205 22.85 -0.44 -17.97
N GLY A 206 23.14 -1.66 -18.43
CA GLY A 206 23.44 -2.83 -17.57
C GLY A 206 24.36 -2.52 -16.37
N PRO A 207 25.55 -1.90 -16.58
CA PRO A 207 26.49 -1.59 -15.50
C PRO A 207 25.96 -0.67 -14.39
N ARG A 208 24.96 0.17 -14.68
CA ARG A 208 24.39 1.14 -13.72
C ARG A 208 22.91 0.92 -13.44
N SER A 209 22.34 -0.18 -13.92
CA SER A 209 20.92 -0.49 -13.76
C SER A 209 20.47 -0.53 -12.30
N GLY A 210 21.30 -1.08 -11.40
CA GLY A 210 21.01 -1.12 -9.96
C GLY A 210 20.94 0.27 -9.31
N GLU A 211 21.84 1.17 -9.70
CA GLU A 211 21.87 2.56 -9.22
C GLU A 211 20.64 3.33 -9.67
N ILE A 212 20.27 3.20 -10.96
CA ILE A 212 19.05 3.79 -11.52
C ILE A 212 17.81 3.28 -10.79
N ARG A 213 17.68 1.96 -10.64
CA ARG A 213 16.53 1.36 -9.95
C ARG A 213 16.40 1.87 -8.52
N ALA A 214 17.51 2.00 -7.79
CA ALA A 214 17.51 2.53 -6.42
C ALA A 214 17.06 4.00 -6.38
N ARG A 215 17.55 4.85 -7.29
CA ARG A 215 17.14 6.26 -7.39
C ARG A 215 15.65 6.37 -7.74
N VAL A 216 15.19 5.69 -8.79
CA VAL A 216 13.77 5.70 -9.17
C VAL A 216 12.88 5.21 -8.03
N ALA A 217 13.26 4.12 -7.36
CA ALA A 217 12.50 3.57 -6.24
C ALA A 217 12.38 4.57 -5.08
N ALA A 218 13.48 5.26 -4.75
CA ALA A 218 13.49 6.29 -3.72
C ALA A 218 12.57 7.48 -4.08
N ALA A 219 12.58 7.95 -5.34
CA ALA A 219 11.71 9.04 -5.78
C ALA A 219 10.21 8.74 -5.63
N PHE A 220 9.82 7.46 -5.76
CA PHE A 220 8.43 7.02 -5.63
C PHE A 220 8.10 6.36 -4.28
N GLY A 221 9.07 6.27 -3.36
CA GLY A 221 8.85 5.71 -2.02
C GLY A 221 8.62 4.20 -1.98
N ILE A 222 9.25 3.44 -2.88
CA ILE A 222 9.10 1.98 -2.98
C ILE A 222 10.43 1.24 -2.82
N ASP A 223 10.37 -0.07 -2.59
CA ASP A 223 11.56 -0.94 -2.57
C ASP A 223 12.21 -1.04 -3.98
N PRO A 224 13.55 -1.00 -4.11
CA PRO A 224 14.22 -1.14 -5.42
C PRO A 224 13.90 -2.45 -6.17
N GLY A 225 13.54 -3.51 -5.45
CA GLY A 225 13.04 -4.77 -6.00
C GLY A 225 11.72 -4.62 -6.76
N ARG A 226 10.96 -3.54 -6.52
CA ARG A 226 9.69 -3.20 -7.19
C ARG A 226 9.87 -2.29 -8.41
N VAL A 227 11.10 -2.01 -8.82
CA VAL A 227 11.41 -1.28 -10.07
C VAL A 227 12.06 -2.22 -11.07
N GLY A 228 11.36 -2.55 -12.15
CA GLY A 228 11.92 -3.19 -13.34
C GLY A 228 12.59 -2.16 -14.24
N LEU A 229 13.78 -2.45 -14.74
CA LEU A 229 14.48 -1.61 -15.72
C LEU A 229 15.08 -2.49 -16.81
N LYS A 230 14.58 -2.29 -18.02
CA LYS A 230 15.03 -2.94 -19.26
C LYS A 230 15.63 -1.88 -20.18
N ALA A 231 16.57 -2.29 -21.01
CA ALA A 231 17.13 -1.43 -22.05
C ALA A 231 17.29 -2.25 -23.33
N THR A 232 16.93 -1.66 -24.46
CA THR A 232 17.08 -2.28 -25.77
C THR A 232 17.63 -1.28 -26.78
N THR A 233 18.51 -1.78 -27.65
CA THR A 233 18.90 -1.11 -28.89
C THR A 233 17.75 -1.20 -29.89
N LEU A 234 17.81 -0.38 -30.94
CA LEU A 234 16.82 -0.37 -32.03
C LEU A 234 17.43 -0.94 -33.31
N GLU A 235 18.54 -1.69 -33.18
CA GLU A 235 19.28 -2.28 -34.29
C GLU A 235 19.62 -1.26 -35.39
N LYS A 236 19.95 -0.02 -35.00
CA LYS A 236 20.22 1.11 -35.90
C LYS A 236 19.05 1.50 -36.81
N LEU A 237 17.83 1.09 -36.48
CA LEU A 237 16.60 1.45 -37.21
C LEU A 237 15.96 2.72 -36.63
N GLY A 238 15.47 3.57 -37.53
CA GLY A 238 14.76 4.81 -37.16
C GLY A 238 15.64 5.90 -36.54
N SER A 239 15.02 6.96 -36.04
CA SER A 239 15.72 8.10 -35.41
C SER A 239 16.50 7.69 -34.16
N LEU A 240 15.90 6.86 -33.31
CA LEU A 240 16.56 6.32 -32.11
C LEU A 240 17.76 5.44 -32.49
N GLY A 241 17.63 4.59 -33.52
CA GLY A 241 18.73 3.78 -34.03
C GLY A 241 19.86 4.58 -34.70
N ARG A 242 19.56 5.76 -35.23
CA ARG A 242 20.56 6.74 -35.70
C ARG A 242 21.14 7.61 -34.59
N HIS A 243 20.80 7.33 -33.34
CA HIS A 243 21.27 8.08 -32.17
C HIS A 243 20.86 9.57 -32.22
N GLU A 244 19.64 9.85 -32.70
CA GLU A 244 19.08 11.21 -32.72
C GLU A 244 18.34 11.55 -31.41
N GLY A 245 18.02 10.54 -30.60
CA GLY A 245 17.27 10.68 -29.35
C GLY A 245 17.29 9.41 -28.49
N ILE A 246 16.70 9.51 -27.31
CA ILE A 246 16.43 8.40 -26.39
C ILE A 246 14.96 8.46 -26.02
N ALA A 247 14.30 7.29 -25.96
CA ALA A 247 12.92 7.17 -25.50
C ALA A 247 12.79 6.22 -24.32
N CYS A 248 11.73 6.37 -23.53
CA CYS A 248 11.38 5.46 -22.45
C CYS A 248 9.89 5.12 -22.51
N GLN A 249 9.59 3.85 -22.26
CA GLN A 249 8.24 3.38 -21.91
C GLN A 249 8.21 3.00 -20.44
N ALA A 250 7.13 3.36 -19.75
CA ALA A 250 6.90 3.05 -18.35
C ALA A 250 5.51 2.44 -18.15
N VAL A 251 5.41 1.49 -17.22
CA VAL A 251 4.15 0.97 -16.69
C VAL A 251 4.18 1.08 -15.18
N ALA A 252 3.11 1.62 -14.60
CA ALA A 252 2.94 1.75 -13.16
C ALA A 252 1.70 0.99 -12.70
N LEU A 253 1.83 0.26 -11.60
CA LEU A 253 0.70 -0.29 -10.86
C LEU A 253 0.58 0.51 -9.56
N LEU A 254 -0.61 1.03 -9.27
CA LEU A 254 -0.94 1.70 -8.01
C LEU A 254 -1.99 0.90 -7.25
N SER A 255 -2.00 1.05 -5.93
CA SER A 255 -3.11 0.66 -5.05
C SER A 255 -3.70 1.92 -4.40
N ARG A 256 -5.02 1.91 -4.15
CA ARG A 256 -5.69 2.91 -3.32
C ARG A 256 -5.99 2.30 -1.94
N GLY A 257 -5.60 2.99 -0.86
CA GLY A 257 -5.91 2.54 0.51
C GLY A 257 -4.73 2.07 1.38
N GLY A 258 -3.50 2.30 0.94
CA GLY A 258 -2.28 1.91 1.66
C GLY A 258 -1.82 0.48 1.30
N PRO A 259 -0.52 0.20 1.38
CA PRO A 259 0.01 -1.16 1.37
C PRO A 259 -0.21 -1.89 2.71
#